data_AF-A0AAV1E0E1-F1
#
_entry.id   AF-A0AAV1E0E1-F1
#
_cell.length_a   1.000
_cell.length_b   1.000
_cell.length_c   1.000
_cell.angle_alpha   90.00
_cell.angle_beta   90.00
_cell.angle_gamma   90.00
#
_symmetry.space_group_name_H-M   'P 1'
#
loop_
_entity.id
_entity.type
_entity.pdbx_description
1 polymer ?
#
loop_
_entity_poly.entity_id
_entity_poly.type
_entity_poly.pdbx_seq_one_letter_code
_entity_poly.pdbx_strand_id
1 'polypeptide(L)'
;MSSLGLAFSASFAGDRPMTSGRRSYARIKSFRCTRLSCKASSSESGYEQSVPIPADRLRPVIQLPVPNRRCLTHKVVVMGATSPVAQQLVLLLKLFRSIRVLNLYEETKEGASGMLESIASDLSGICTAPTVKAFSDDDDLQDCFWDADIVVIAAGSEEGADTTKDFENKGLAIRRYIDLIYRYSTQALIMIMTKPIESMVPMAAEYMVLRGQYGTCRLFGLTGYHSIQANALVASMKNLHGKGFFQHLRPPFFGMASLTDYFGDLSVTWPPRTNWACVDVPVVGGDVGDTIVPLLSKVYPAGSVEGIQFTEEEALLLRAQLQGENRQSVYAVAYAAARFIDTCLRALSGYIPESFERKAMMPLYDYAFVAVNPLGDSSEYFTCKIELGVAGIQHIYLSDLTTQSQEEMVAIAAAKEALKAPIQRGKDFAISHPM
;
A
#
# COMPACT_ATOMS: atom_id res chain seq x y z
N MET A 1 78.45 5.64 7.60
CA MET A 1 77.88 4.74 6.60
C MET A 1 76.81 5.55 5.86
N SER A 2 77.15 6.31 4.81
CA SER A 2 77.13 5.87 3.40
C SER A 2 75.88 5.03 3.10
N SER A 3 74.97 5.36 2.17
CA SER A 3 75.08 6.24 1.01
C SER A 3 73.77 6.14 0.20
N LEU A 4 73.35 7.26 -0.43
CA LEU A 4 72.69 7.38 -1.74
C LEU A 4 71.25 6.81 -1.86
N GLY A 5 70.18 7.55 -2.18
CA GLY A 5 70.06 8.80 -2.94
C GLY A 5 69.98 8.51 -4.44
N LEU A 6 68.81 8.69 -5.05
CA LEU A 6 68.64 9.17 -6.42
C LEU A 6 67.17 9.56 -6.68
N ALA A 7 66.99 10.87 -6.86
CA ALA A 7 65.83 11.49 -7.47
C ALA A 7 66.03 11.56 -8.99
N PHE A 8 64.94 11.62 -9.77
CA PHE A 8 64.91 12.37 -11.01
C PHE A 8 63.51 12.95 -11.26
N SER A 9 63.48 14.27 -11.36
CA SER A 9 62.36 15.10 -11.82
C SER A 9 62.34 15.20 -13.33
N ALA A 10 61.16 15.39 -13.94
CA ALA A 10 60.97 16.35 -15.04
C ALA A 10 59.49 16.65 -15.26
N SER A 11 59.12 17.90 -14.97
CA SER A 11 57.91 18.56 -15.49
C SER A 11 58.08 18.85 -16.98
N PHE A 12 57.01 18.83 -17.77
CA PHE A 12 56.78 19.85 -18.79
C PHE A 12 55.30 19.92 -19.20
N ALA A 13 54.80 21.15 -19.26
CA ALA A 13 53.44 21.55 -19.58
C ALA A 13 53.11 21.41 -21.08
N GLY A 14 51.82 21.31 -21.40
CA GLY A 14 51.28 21.43 -22.75
C GLY A 14 49.78 21.69 -22.70
N ASP A 15 49.39 22.90 -23.10
CA ASP A 15 48.07 23.52 -22.92
C ASP A 15 47.26 23.48 -24.25
N ARG A 16 45.97 23.10 -24.18
CA ARG A 16 44.81 23.40 -25.11
C ARG A 16 44.71 22.73 -26.51
N PRO A 17 43.57 22.86 -27.26
CA PRO A 17 42.14 22.68 -26.92
C PRO A 17 41.31 21.92 -28.01
N MET A 18 40.02 21.66 -27.73
CA MET A 18 38.85 21.46 -28.63
C MET A 18 38.90 20.43 -29.78
N THR A 19 37.93 19.51 -29.83
CA THR A 19 36.80 19.51 -30.79
C THR A 19 35.92 18.25 -30.70
N SER A 20 34.67 18.45 -31.12
CA SER A 20 33.53 17.54 -31.26
C SER A 20 33.79 16.11 -31.74
N GLY A 21 33.09 15.15 -31.12
CA GLY A 21 32.92 13.79 -31.66
C GLY A 21 31.64 13.12 -31.17
N ARG A 22 30.54 13.26 -31.91
CA ARG A 22 29.39 12.34 -31.85
C ARG A 22 29.85 10.94 -32.31
N ARG A 23 29.47 9.90 -31.57
CA ARG A 23 29.24 8.49 -31.99
C ARG A 23 29.03 7.65 -30.73
N SER A 24 28.22 6.62 -30.62
CA SER A 24 27.06 6.08 -31.34
C SER A 24 26.58 4.93 -30.45
N TYR A 25 25.28 4.76 -30.28
CA TYR A 25 24.69 3.62 -29.56
C TYR A 25 25.13 2.29 -30.17
N ALA A 26 25.83 1.46 -29.39
CA ALA A 26 26.13 0.07 -29.75
C ALA A 26 25.10 -0.87 -29.12
N ARG A 27 24.24 -1.44 -29.97
CA ARG A 27 23.37 -2.59 -29.67
C ARG A 27 24.21 -3.78 -29.18
N ILE A 28 23.98 -4.24 -27.94
CA ILE A 28 24.45 -5.56 -27.52
C ILE A 28 23.38 -6.59 -27.88
N LYS A 29 23.77 -7.50 -28.77
CA LYS A 29 22.96 -8.60 -29.31
C LYS A 29 22.71 -9.66 -28.24
N SER A 30 21.54 -10.27 -28.33
CA SER A 30 21.07 -11.45 -27.60
C SER A 30 22.10 -12.59 -27.55
N PHE A 31 22.40 -13.09 -26.35
CA PHE A 31 23.04 -14.38 -26.17
C PHE A 31 21.98 -15.46 -25.92
N ARG A 32 21.88 -16.40 -26.89
CA ARG A 32 21.21 -17.70 -26.74
C ARG A 32 22.03 -18.54 -25.78
N CYS A 33 21.43 -18.97 -24.67
CA CYS A 33 22.03 -19.95 -23.77
C CYS A 33 21.81 -21.36 -24.34
N THR A 34 22.86 -21.95 -24.91
CA THR A 34 22.90 -23.37 -25.28
C THR A 34 23.09 -24.23 -24.04
N ARG A 35 22.21 -25.21 -23.85
CA ARG A 35 22.31 -26.25 -22.81
C ARG A 35 23.64 -27.00 -22.96
N LEU A 36 24.51 -26.89 -21.95
CA LEU A 36 25.61 -27.81 -21.73
C LEU A 36 25.25 -28.73 -20.55
N SER A 37 25.18 -30.03 -20.86
CA SER A 37 25.07 -31.12 -19.90
C SER A 37 26.44 -31.36 -19.28
N CYS A 38 26.57 -31.19 -17.96
CA CYS A 38 27.78 -31.52 -17.23
C CYS A 38 27.51 -32.73 -16.33
N LYS A 39 28.17 -33.85 -16.66
CA LYS A 39 28.34 -35.01 -15.79
C LYS A 39 29.30 -34.63 -14.65
N ALA A 40 28.94 -35.02 -13.44
CA ALA A 40 29.70 -34.77 -12.22
C ALA A 40 30.80 -35.81 -12.02
N SER A 41 31.98 -35.37 -11.56
CA SER A 41 32.91 -36.16 -10.76
C SER A 41 33.78 -35.24 -9.89
N SER A 42 33.45 -35.25 -8.58
CA SER A 42 34.30 -35.12 -7.39
C SER A 42 35.56 -34.23 -7.40
N SER A 43 35.54 -33.15 -6.60
CA SER A 43 36.39 -33.00 -5.40
C SER A 43 36.04 -31.71 -4.65
N GLU A 44 35.95 -31.82 -3.32
CA GLU A 44 35.30 -30.93 -2.36
C GLU A 44 36.09 -29.66 -2.00
N SER A 45 35.37 -28.55 -1.76
CA SER A 45 35.72 -27.57 -0.72
C SER A 45 34.49 -26.74 -0.30
N GLY A 46 33.91 -27.11 0.85
CA GLY A 46 33.20 -26.27 1.83
C GLY A 46 32.16 -25.23 1.37
N TYR A 47 30.94 -25.68 1.06
CA TYR A 47 29.72 -24.89 1.31
C TYR A 47 28.92 -25.59 2.40
N GLU A 48 28.50 -24.86 3.43
CA GLU A 48 27.52 -25.33 4.43
C GLU A 48 26.27 -25.85 3.69
N GLN A 49 26.12 -27.16 3.65
CA GLN A 49 24.95 -27.81 3.09
C GLN A 49 23.78 -27.57 4.06
N SER A 50 22.80 -26.77 3.63
CA SER A 50 21.52 -26.68 4.30
C SER A 50 20.93 -28.08 4.47
N VAL A 51 20.79 -28.54 5.71
CA VAL A 51 20.18 -29.83 6.02
C VAL A 51 18.73 -29.83 5.49
N PRO A 52 18.32 -30.82 4.67
CA PRO A 52 16.94 -30.93 4.21
C PRO A 52 16.01 -31.10 5.43
N ILE A 53 15.02 -30.22 5.57
CA ILE A 53 14.00 -30.35 6.61
C ILE A 53 13.15 -31.60 6.30
N PRO A 54 13.03 -32.56 7.23
CA PRO A 54 12.18 -33.73 7.06
C PRO A 54 10.73 -33.33 6.71
N ALA A 55 10.14 -33.98 5.70
CA ALA A 55 8.84 -33.59 5.13
C ALA A 55 7.69 -33.62 6.15
N ASP A 56 7.83 -34.40 7.20
CA ASP A 56 6.97 -34.52 8.38
C ASP A 56 7.02 -33.31 9.33
N ARG A 57 8.00 -32.41 9.17
CA ARG A 57 8.09 -31.14 9.92
C ARG A 57 7.56 -29.92 9.15
N LEU A 58 7.09 -30.10 7.91
CA LEU A 58 6.45 -29.04 7.15
C LEU A 58 5.03 -28.82 7.69
N ARG A 59 4.83 -27.77 8.48
CA ARG A 59 3.47 -27.30 8.80
C ARG A 59 2.78 -26.89 7.49
N PRO A 60 1.45 -27.05 7.36
CA PRO A 60 0.72 -26.51 6.22
C PRO A 60 0.93 -24.99 6.18
N VAL A 61 1.83 -24.56 5.29
CA VAL A 61 1.98 -23.17 4.92
C VAL A 61 0.72 -22.83 4.14
N ILE A 62 0.01 -21.78 4.53
CA ILE A 62 -1.02 -21.19 3.68
C ILE A 62 -0.31 -20.86 2.36
N GLN A 63 -0.57 -21.64 1.31
CA GLN A 63 -0.02 -21.41 -0.01
C GLN A 63 -0.72 -20.18 -0.60
N LEU A 64 -0.23 -19.00 -0.23
CA LEU A 64 -0.46 -17.80 -1.01
C LEU A 64 0.21 -17.99 -2.38
N PRO A 65 -0.43 -17.56 -3.48
CA PRO A 65 0.11 -17.71 -4.82
C PRO A 65 1.53 -17.15 -4.89
N VAL A 66 2.44 -17.94 -5.46
CA VAL A 66 3.88 -17.66 -5.50
C VAL A 66 4.16 -16.81 -6.74
N PRO A 67 4.55 -15.52 -6.64
CA PRO A 67 5.14 -14.84 -7.78
C PRO A 67 6.56 -15.35 -7.97
N ASN A 68 6.98 -15.52 -9.23
CA ASN A 68 8.34 -15.90 -9.61
C ASN A 68 9.43 -15.18 -8.81
N ARG A 69 10.53 -15.90 -8.58
CA ARG A 69 11.77 -15.46 -7.90
C ARG A 69 12.28 -14.08 -8.38
N ARG A 70 11.73 -13.01 -7.80
CA ARG A 70 12.39 -11.71 -7.67
C ARG A 70 12.58 -11.48 -6.17
N CYS A 71 13.79 -11.07 -5.83
CA CYS A 71 14.33 -11.00 -4.48
C CYS A 71 13.40 -10.21 -3.54
N LEU A 72 13.40 -10.57 -2.26
CA LEU A 72 12.85 -9.76 -1.18
C LEU A 72 13.51 -8.36 -1.24
N THR A 73 12.85 -7.35 -1.82
CA THR A 73 13.48 -6.05 -2.09
C THR A 73 13.03 -4.96 -1.14
N HIS A 74 11.82 -5.04 -0.58
CA HIS A 74 11.23 -3.84 -0.01
C HIS A 74 11.50 -3.62 1.48
N LYS A 75 11.76 -2.36 1.82
CA LYS A 75 11.84 -1.88 3.21
C LYS A 75 10.60 -1.04 3.52
N VAL A 76 9.86 -1.46 4.54
CA VAL A 76 8.67 -0.75 5.03
C VAL A 76 8.93 -0.26 6.44
N VAL A 77 8.60 1.01 6.70
CA VAL A 77 8.71 1.63 8.03
C VAL A 77 7.31 1.99 8.51
N VAL A 78 6.98 1.62 9.75
CA VAL A 78 5.73 1.99 10.41
C VAL A 78 6.04 2.89 11.60
N MET A 79 5.60 4.14 11.52
CA MET A 79 5.75 5.17 12.56
C MET A 79 4.47 5.23 13.40
N GLY A 80 4.61 5.31 14.73
CA GLY A 80 3.48 5.15 15.65
C GLY A 80 3.07 3.68 15.81
N ALA A 81 4.05 2.77 15.80
CA ALA A 81 3.82 1.33 15.77
C ALA A 81 3.14 0.77 17.03
N THR A 82 3.11 1.53 18.13
CA THR A 82 2.40 1.12 19.35
C THR A 82 0.90 1.37 19.29
N SER A 83 0.39 2.11 18.29
CA SER A 83 -1.05 2.35 18.16
C SER A 83 -1.83 1.04 17.91
N PRO A 84 -3.08 0.90 18.41
CA PRO A 84 -3.84 -0.34 18.25
C PRO A 84 -4.01 -0.78 16.79
N VAL A 85 -4.19 0.18 15.88
CA VAL A 85 -4.31 -0.09 14.44
C VAL A 85 -2.96 -0.51 13.87
N ALA A 86 -1.88 0.18 14.23
CA ALA A 86 -0.55 -0.18 13.75
C ALA A 86 -0.14 -1.59 14.20
N GLN A 87 -0.45 -2.01 15.43
CA GLN A 87 -0.17 -3.36 15.91
C GLN A 87 -0.80 -4.46 15.03
N GLN A 88 -2.04 -4.26 14.59
CA GLN A 88 -2.69 -5.19 13.66
C GLN A 88 -2.10 -5.10 12.26
N LEU A 89 -1.74 -3.90 11.81
CA LEU A 89 -1.11 -3.68 10.52
C LEU A 89 0.26 -4.37 10.43
N VAL A 90 1.12 -4.19 11.43
CA VAL A 90 2.48 -4.77 11.41
C VAL A 90 2.44 -6.30 11.43
N LEU A 91 1.45 -6.90 12.08
CA LEU A 91 1.19 -8.33 11.99
C LEU A 91 0.87 -8.76 10.55
N LEU A 92 -0.01 -8.03 9.85
CA LEU A 92 -0.33 -8.32 8.45
C LEU A 92 0.88 -8.12 7.52
N LEU A 93 1.64 -7.03 7.72
CA LEU A 93 2.85 -6.74 6.95
C LEU A 93 3.93 -7.81 7.17
N LYS A 94 4.05 -8.36 8.39
CA LYS A 94 4.96 -9.47 8.70
C LYS A 94 4.63 -10.74 7.89
N LEU A 95 3.41 -10.90 7.38
CA LEU A 95 3.03 -12.02 6.51
C LEU A 95 3.40 -11.80 5.03
N PHE A 96 3.66 -10.56 4.60
CA PHE A 96 3.93 -10.27 3.21
C PHE A 96 5.31 -10.73 2.78
N ARG A 97 5.34 -11.59 1.75
CA ARG A 97 6.58 -12.10 1.15
C ARG A 97 7.34 -11.05 0.34
N SER A 98 6.73 -9.93 -0.01
CA SER A 98 7.40 -8.86 -0.77
C SER A 98 8.28 -7.97 0.10
N ILE A 99 8.08 -7.99 1.43
CA ILE A 99 8.82 -7.17 2.39
C ILE A 99 10.05 -7.95 2.87
N ARG A 100 11.22 -7.31 2.84
CA ARG A 100 12.45 -7.85 3.45
C ARG A 100 12.68 -7.31 4.85
N VAL A 101 12.47 -6.02 5.04
CA VAL A 101 12.74 -5.32 6.30
C VAL A 101 11.49 -4.57 6.71
N LEU A 102 11.04 -4.81 7.94
CA LEU A 102 9.93 -4.12 8.57
C LEU A 102 10.47 -3.40 9.81
N ASN A 103 10.65 -2.09 9.70
CA ASN A 103 11.12 -1.26 10.80
C ASN A 103 9.92 -0.62 11.51
N LEU A 104 9.91 -0.70 12.83
CA LEU A 104 8.89 -0.13 13.69
C LEU A 104 9.50 1.05 14.43
N TYR A 105 8.85 2.21 14.39
CA TYR A 105 9.30 3.41 15.05
C TYR A 105 8.21 3.96 15.98
N GLU A 106 8.62 4.36 17.18
CA GLU A 106 7.77 5.08 18.13
C GLU A 106 8.57 6.18 18.82
N GLU A 107 7.93 7.33 19.05
CA GLU A 107 8.56 8.41 19.82
C GLU A 107 8.71 7.99 21.28
N THR A 108 9.81 8.39 21.91
CA THR A 108 10.09 8.00 23.30
C THR A 108 9.15 8.76 24.25
N LYS A 109 8.02 8.13 24.58
CA LYS A 109 7.15 8.50 25.71
C LYS A 109 7.35 7.47 26.83
N GLU A 110 7.19 7.88 28.08
CA GLU A 110 7.35 6.96 29.23
C GLU A 110 6.53 5.67 29.01
N GLY A 111 7.19 4.52 28.95
CA GLY A 111 6.58 3.20 28.73
C GLY A 111 6.40 2.75 27.27
N ALA A 112 6.53 3.64 26.28
CA ALA A 112 6.33 3.31 24.86
C ALA A 112 7.49 2.47 24.27
N SER A 113 8.73 2.73 24.69
CA SER A 113 9.92 2.00 24.23
C SER A 113 9.84 0.49 24.57
N GLY A 114 9.50 0.15 25.82
CA GLY A 114 9.34 -1.26 26.23
C GLY A 114 8.20 -1.98 25.50
N MET A 115 7.10 -1.28 25.22
CA MET A 115 6.00 -1.83 24.44
C MET A 115 6.43 -2.11 22.99
N LEU A 116 7.16 -1.19 22.36
CA LEU A 116 7.65 -1.37 20.99
C LEU A 116 8.59 -2.58 20.87
N GLU A 117 9.51 -2.73 21.82
CA GLU A 117 10.42 -3.88 21.87
C GLU A 117 9.66 -5.21 22.04
N SER A 118 8.63 -5.24 22.90
CA SER A 118 7.79 -6.43 23.05
C SER A 118 7.06 -6.80 21.74
N ILE A 119 6.51 -5.81 21.03
CA ILE A 119 5.84 -6.04 19.74
C ILE A 119 6.84 -6.60 18.73
N ALA A 120 8.05 -6.02 18.64
CA ALA A 120 9.07 -6.50 17.72
C ALA A 120 9.54 -7.92 18.06
N SER A 121 9.72 -8.23 19.35
CA SER A 121 10.06 -9.57 19.83
C SER A 121 8.98 -10.58 19.46
N ASP A 122 7.70 -10.27 19.70
CA ASP A 122 6.57 -11.15 19.38
C ASP A 122 6.49 -11.42 17.87
N LEU A 123 6.63 -10.38 17.04
CA LEU A 123 6.62 -10.52 15.58
C LEU A 123 7.84 -11.30 15.06
N SER A 124 8.99 -11.18 15.72
CA SER A 124 10.21 -11.91 15.34
C SER A 124 10.06 -13.42 15.50
N GLY A 125 9.19 -13.88 16.41
CA GLY A 125 8.85 -15.28 16.61
C GLY A 125 8.04 -15.89 15.46
N ILE A 126 7.47 -15.08 14.56
CA ILE A 126 6.70 -15.54 13.41
C ILE A 126 7.66 -15.94 12.28
N CYS A 127 7.57 -17.22 11.86
CA CYS A 127 8.39 -17.82 10.81
C CYS A 127 7.99 -17.32 9.40
N THR A 128 8.27 -16.05 9.12
CA THR A 128 8.07 -15.38 7.81
C THR A 128 9.31 -14.59 7.42
N ALA A 129 9.40 -14.20 6.14
CA ALA A 129 10.58 -13.58 5.55
C ALA A 129 10.98 -12.19 6.11
N PRO A 130 10.05 -11.26 6.43
CA PRO A 130 10.43 -9.91 6.86
C PRO A 130 11.21 -9.93 8.18
N THR A 131 12.36 -9.25 8.24
CA THR A 131 13.08 -9.01 9.51
C THR A 131 12.48 -7.80 10.21
N VAL A 132 12.13 -7.95 11.49
CA VAL A 132 11.51 -6.89 12.29
C VAL A 132 12.56 -6.24 13.19
N LYS A 133 12.57 -4.90 13.23
CA LYS A 133 13.42 -4.11 14.13
C LYS A 133 12.60 -2.99 14.75
N ALA A 134 12.80 -2.74 16.05
CA ALA A 134 12.23 -1.61 16.78
C ALA A 134 13.25 -0.47 16.85
N PHE A 135 12.76 0.76 16.74
CA PHE A 135 13.54 1.99 16.84
C PHE A 135 12.78 3.03 17.68
N SER A 136 13.52 3.72 18.53
CA SER A 136 13.09 4.84 19.36
C SER A 136 13.93 6.08 19.05
N ASP A 137 13.67 7.22 19.70
CA ASP A 137 14.44 8.44 19.44
C ASP A 137 15.90 8.37 19.90
N ASP A 138 16.21 7.42 20.79
CA ASP A 138 17.56 7.20 21.32
C ASP A 138 18.41 6.33 20.37
N ASP A 139 17.80 5.74 19.34
CA ASP A 139 18.44 4.85 18.38
C ASP A 139 18.97 5.58 17.14
N ASP A 140 19.74 4.86 16.32
CA ASP A 140 20.18 5.37 15.03
C ASP A 140 19.01 5.40 14.03
N LEU A 141 18.37 6.57 13.92
CA LEU A 141 17.26 6.80 13.00
C LEU A 141 17.67 6.68 11.53
N GLN A 142 18.96 6.81 11.20
CA GLN A 142 19.42 6.58 9.83
C GLN A 142 19.16 5.13 9.42
N ASP A 143 19.51 4.16 10.27
CA ASP A 143 19.23 2.74 10.03
C ASP A 143 17.73 2.45 9.92
N CYS A 144 16.90 3.21 10.63
CA CYS A 144 15.44 3.10 10.56
C CYS A 144 14.90 3.51 9.19
N PHE A 145 15.26 4.71 8.70
CA PHE A 145 14.61 5.31 7.53
C PHE A 145 15.39 5.15 6.21
N TRP A 146 16.70 4.93 6.25
CA TRP A 146 17.53 4.85 5.03
C TRP A 146 17.01 3.80 4.05
N ASP A 147 16.88 4.18 2.77
CA ASP A 147 16.32 3.34 1.69
C ASP A 147 14.94 2.74 1.99
N ALA A 148 14.10 3.43 2.79
CA ALA A 148 12.70 3.04 2.93
C ALA A 148 11.93 3.24 1.62
N ASP A 149 11.22 2.21 1.17
CA ASP A 149 10.35 2.28 -0.02
C ASP A 149 8.96 2.81 0.34
N ILE A 150 8.45 2.42 1.51
CA ILE A 150 7.14 2.81 2.02
C ILE A 150 7.30 3.21 3.49
N VAL A 151 6.74 4.37 3.85
CA VAL A 151 6.63 4.84 5.23
C VAL A 151 5.15 5.04 5.55
N VAL A 152 4.68 4.36 6.59
CA VAL A 152 3.31 4.45 7.10
C VAL A 152 3.31 5.26 8.39
N ILE A 153 2.47 6.28 8.47
CA ILE A 153 2.27 7.11 9.65
C ILE A 153 0.94 6.75 10.29
N ALA A 154 1.01 6.08 11.44
CA ALA A 154 -0.10 5.69 12.28
C ALA A 154 0.04 6.29 13.70
N ALA A 155 0.46 7.56 13.77
CA ALA A 155 0.64 8.29 15.02
C ALA A 155 -0.70 8.66 15.67
N GLY A 156 -0.75 8.60 17.00
CA GLY A 156 -1.86 9.10 17.82
C GLY A 156 -2.84 8.02 18.28
N SER A 157 -3.62 8.33 19.31
CA SER A 157 -4.69 7.46 19.78
C SER A 157 -5.90 7.53 18.84
N GLU A 158 -6.40 6.37 18.44
CA GLU A 158 -7.64 6.22 17.66
C GLU A 158 -8.90 6.43 18.53
N GLU A 159 -8.76 6.41 19.85
CA GLU A 159 -9.89 6.37 20.81
C GLU A 159 -10.22 7.70 21.51
N GLY A 160 -9.60 8.81 21.11
CA GLY A 160 -9.89 10.14 21.66
C GLY A 160 -10.88 10.93 20.80
N ALA A 161 -11.83 11.63 21.41
CA ALA A 161 -12.57 12.69 20.73
C ALA A 161 -11.56 13.67 20.08
N ASP A 162 -11.87 14.19 18.88
CA ASP A 162 -11.08 15.22 18.16
C ASP A 162 -11.12 16.55 18.93
N THR A 163 -10.52 16.54 20.12
CA THR A 163 -10.30 17.72 20.92
C THR A 163 -9.18 18.52 20.28
N THR A 164 -9.23 19.85 20.42
CA THR A 164 -8.21 20.74 19.86
C THR A 164 -6.79 20.31 20.24
N LYS A 165 -6.60 19.85 21.48
CA LYS A 165 -5.29 19.36 21.98
C LYS A 165 -4.82 18.08 21.31
N ASP A 166 -5.73 17.14 21.03
CA ASP A 166 -5.37 15.89 20.37
C ASP A 166 -4.97 16.15 18.91
N PHE A 167 -5.70 17.03 18.23
CA PHE A 167 -5.33 17.50 16.90
C PHE A 167 -3.94 18.17 16.88
N GLU A 168 -3.67 19.07 17.83
CA GLU A 168 -2.36 19.74 17.96
C GLU A 168 -1.22 18.72 18.17
N ASN A 169 -1.40 17.77 19.08
CA ASN A 169 -0.40 16.73 19.36
C ASN A 169 -0.12 15.86 18.12
N LYS A 170 -1.19 15.44 17.41
CA LYS A 170 -1.08 14.67 16.16
C LYS A 170 -0.39 15.49 15.06
N GLY A 171 -0.71 16.78 14.95
CA GLY A 171 -0.07 17.68 13.99
C GLY A 171 1.42 17.88 14.26
N LEU A 172 1.83 17.98 15.53
CA LEU A 172 3.24 18.03 15.93
C LEU A 172 3.99 16.72 15.61
N ALA A 173 3.34 15.56 15.81
CA ALA A 173 3.90 14.27 15.42
C ALA A 173 4.08 14.18 13.89
N ILE A 174 3.06 14.57 13.10
CA ILE A 174 3.14 14.61 11.64
C ILE A 174 4.29 15.51 11.18
N ARG A 175 4.42 16.71 11.76
CA ARG A 175 5.55 17.60 11.49
C ARG A 175 6.88 16.88 11.70
N ARG A 176 7.09 16.30 12.88
CA ARG A 176 8.34 15.60 13.20
C ARG A 176 8.61 14.44 12.24
N TYR A 177 7.59 13.67 11.91
CA TYR A 177 7.72 12.48 11.07
C TYR A 177 8.07 12.83 9.63
N ILE A 178 7.42 13.85 9.06
CA ILE A 178 7.76 14.35 7.73
C ILE A 178 9.20 14.86 7.71
N ASP A 179 9.70 15.47 8.80
CA ASP A 179 11.09 15.90 8.89
C ASP A 179 12.07 14.73 8.85
N LEU A 180 11.79 13.65 9.59
CA LEU A 180 12.60 12.43 9.58
C LEU A 180 12.61 11.75 8.21
N ILE A 181 11.44 11.58 7.60
CA ILE A 181 11.30 11.02 6.24
C ILE A 181 12.11 11.84 5.25
N TYR A 182 12.09 13.17 5.38
CA TYR A 182 12.82 14.05 4.49
C TYR A 182 14.34 13.97 4.65
N ARG A 183 14.82 13.82 5.88
CA ARG A 183 16.26 13.70 6.17
C ARG A 183 16.86 12.41 5.62
N TYR A 184 16.09 11.31 5.63
CA TYR A 184 16.64 9.97 5.39
C TYR A 184 16.06 9.23 4.17
N SER A 185 14.84 9.54 3.72
CA SER A 185 14.11 8.76 2.72
C SER A 185 13.14 9.60 1.86
N THR A 186 13.68 10.50 1.03
CA THR A 186 12.88 11.40 0.18
C THR A 186 12.11 10.70 -0.96
N GLN A 187 12.50 9.47 -1.30
CA GLN A 187 11.85 8.69 -2.37
C GLN A 187 10.74 7.76 -1.87
N ALA A 188 10.53 7.65 -0.56
CA ALA A 188 9.53 6.76 0.00
C ALA A 188 8.10 7.16 -0.42
N LEU A 189 7.21 6.17 -0.55
CA LEU A 189 5.76 6.42 -0.56
C LEU A 189 5.29 6.66 0.88
N ILE A 190 4.69 7.81 1.13
CA ILE A 190 4.24 8.25 2.45
C ILE A 190 2.73 7.98 2.56
N MET A 191 2.33 7.19 3.54
CA MET A 191 0.94 6.81 3.78
C MET A 191 0.50 7.28 5.14
N ILE A 192 -0.52 8.13 5.21
CA ILE A 192 -1.06 8.68 6.45
C ILE A 192 -2.35 7.96 6.81
N MET A 193 -2.36 7.36 8.00
CA MET A 193 -3.53 6.76 8.64
C MET A 193 -4.04 7.61 9.81
N THR A 194 -3.19 8.47 10.37
CA THR A 194 -3.55 9.34 11.49
C THR A 194 -4.76 10.20 11.14
N LYS A 195 -5.81 10.07 11.95
CA LYS A 195 -7.04 10.86 11.83
C LYS A 195 -6.94 12.19 12.58
N PRO A 196 -7.58 13.26 12.09
CA PRO A 196 -8.41 13.33 10.87
C PRO A 196 -7.57 13.40 9.58
N ILE A 197 -7.75 12.44 8.66
CA ILE A 197 -6.94 12.27 7.44
C ILE A 197 -7.01 13.52 6.55
N GLU A 198 -8.19 14.15 6.51
CA GLU A 198 -8.49 15.32 5.70
C GLU A 198 -7.71 16.56 6.12
N SER A 199 -7.24 16.62 7.36
CA SER A 199 -6.37 17.70 7.85
C SER A 199 -4.90 17.29 7.88
N MET A 200 -4.61 16.02 8.21
CA MET A 200 -3.24 15.52 8.34
C MET A 200 -2.51 15.42 7.00
N VAL A 201 -3.21 15.01 5.93
CA VAL A 201 -2.62 14.91 4.59
C VAL A 201 -2.24 16.28 4.01
N PRO A 202 -3.13 17.30 4.01
CA PRO A 202 -2.76 18.64 3.58
C PRO A 202 -1.65 19.25 4.43
N MET A 203 -1.68 19.03 5.75
CA MET A 203 -0.62 19.49 6.66
C MET A 203 0.74 18.90 6.28
N ALA A 204 0.82 17.59 6.04
CA ALA A 204 2.04 16.93 5.58
C ALA A 204 2.52 17.47 4.24
N ALA A 205 1.60 17.71 3.30
CA ALA A 205 1.93 18.30 2.01
C ALA A 205 2.52 19.71 2.13
N GLU A 206 1.94 20.59 2.95
CA GLU A 206 2.50 21.93 3.19
C GLU A 206 3.91 21.85 3.77
N TYR A 207 4.17 20.96 4.72
CA TYR A 207 5.53 20.75 5.23
C TYR A 207 6.51 20.28 4.14
N MET A 208 6.06 19.41 3.23
CA MET A 208 6.88 18.98 2.10
C MET A 208 7.12 20.11 1.09
N VAL A 209 6.14 21.00 0.88
CA VAL A 209 6.27 22.21 0.04
C VAL A 209 7.28 23.17 0.65
N LEU A 210 7.20 23.43 1.96
CA LEU A 210 8.14 24.30 2.69
C LEU A 210 9.59 23.80 2.61
N ARG A 211 9.80 22.48 2.51
CA ARG A 211 11.13 21.87 2.31
C ARG A 211 11.61 21.90 0.84
N GLY A 212 10.76 22.30 -0.11
CA GLY A 212 11.09 22.42 -1.54
C GLY A 212 11.09 21.11 -2.32
N GLN A 213 10.50 20.04 -1.78
CA GLN A 213 10.54 18.69 -2.36
C GLN A 213 9.17 18.00 -2.24
N TYR A 214 8.12 18.69 -2.65
CA TYR A 214 6.79 18.12 -2.65
C TYR A 214 6.59 17.14 -3.82
N GLY A 215 6.68 15.85 -3.50
CA GLY A 215 6.33 14.76 -4.41
C GLY A 215 4.84 14.44 -4.34
N THR A 216 4.03 15.12 -5.15
CA THR A 216 2.56 14.99 -5.14
C THR A 216 2.09 13.56 -5.42
N CYS A 217 2.87 12.81 -6.18
CA CYS A 217 2.60 11.41 -6.52
C CYS A 217 2.95 10.41 -5.40
N ARG A 218 3.51 10.86 -4.26
CA ARG A 218 4.06 9.98 -3.22
C ARG A 218 3.35 10.08 -1.86
N LEU A 219 2.40 11.01 -1.70
CA LEU A 219 1.67 11.21 -0.45
C LEU A 219 0.24 10.69 -0.57
N PHE A 220 -0.17 9.82 0.34
CA PHE A 220 -1.48 9.16 0.34
C PHE A 220 -2.14 9.25 1.72
N GLY A 221 -3.42 9.63 1.75
CA GLY A 221 -4.30 9.36 2.90
C GLY A 221 -5.04 8.04 2.70
N LEU A 222 -4.96 7.15 3.68
CA LEU A 222 -5.52 5.81 3.59
C LEU A 222 -7.01 5.78 3.95
N THR A 223 -7.87 5.89 2.94
CA THR A 223 -9.34 5.87 3.07
C THR A 223 -9.99 4.58 2.54
N GLY A 224 -9.18 3.60 2.13
CA GLY A 224 -9.63 2.34 1.53
C GLY A 224 -10.53 1.48 2.43
N TYR A 225 -10.57 1.74 3.73
CA TYR A 225 -11.46 1.07 4.68
C TYR A 225 -12.94 1.21 4.27
N HIS A 226 -13.36 2.40 3.80
CA HIS A 226 -14.75 2.61 3.41
C HIS A 226 -15.17 1.76 2.23
N SER A 227 -14.27 1.53 1.26
CA SER A 227 -14.55 0.61 0.14
C SER A 227 -14.72 -0.82 0.64
N ILE A 228 -13.90 -1.28 1.59
CA ILE A 228 -14.02 -2.63 2.17
C ILE A 228 -15.32 -2.78 2.95
N GLN A 229 -15.70 -1.77 3.73
CA GLN A 229 -16.96 -1.75 4.47
C GLN A 229 -18.15 -1.75 3.51
N ALA A 230 -18.11 -0.91 2.47
CA ALA A 230 -19.16 -0.87 1.44
C ALA A 230 -19.29 -2.21 0.72
N ASN A 231 -18.18 -2.85 0.35
CA ASN A 231 -18.18 -4.17 -0.28
C ASN A 231 -18.85 -5.22 0.61
N ALA A 232 -18.51 -5.25 1.91
CA ALA A 232 -19.10 -6.18 2.86
C ALA A 232 -20.60 -5.95 3.05
N LEU A 233 -21.02 -4.68 3.16
CA LEU A 233 -22.43 -4.31 3.31
C LEU A 233 -23.23 -4.65 2.06
N VAL A 234 -22.74 -4.31 0.86
CA VAL A 234 -23.41 -4.67 -0.41
C VAL A 234 -23.48 -6.19 -0.58
N ALA A 235 -22.41 -6.92 -0.27
CA ALA A 235 -22.41 -8.38 -0.29
C ALA A 235 -23.44 -8.99 0.68
N SER A 236 -23.63 -8.36 1.85
CA SER A 236 -24.63 -8.77 2.84
C SER A 236 -26.05 -8.47 2.38
N MET A 237 -26.33 -7.22 1.98
CA MET A 237 -27.66 -6.78 1.51
C MET A 237 -28.15 -7.59 0.32
N LYS A 238 -27.24 -7.94 -0.60
CA LYS A 238 -27.57 -8.67 -1.83
C LYS A 238 -27.37 -10.19 -1.70
N ASN A 239 -27.12 -10.69 -0.49
CA ASN A 239 -26.94 -12.12 -0.19
C ASN A 239 -25.90 -12.82 -1.09
N LEU A 240 -24.78 -12.15 -1.37
CA LEU A 240 -23.71 -12.66 -2.24
C LEU A 240 -22.78 -13.65 -1.53
N HIS A 241 -22.92 -13.83 -0.21
CA HIS A 241 -22.12 -14.75 0.60
C HIS A 241 -22.45 -16.24 0.32
N GLY A 242 -23.62 -16.56 -0.23
CA GLY A 242 -24.16 -17.93 -0.26
C GLY A 242 -24.07 -18.69 -1.58
N LYS A 243 -23.67 -18.07 -2.70
CA LYS A 243 -23.83 -18.69 -4.04
C LYS A 243 -22.60 -19.43 -4.62
N GLY A 244 -21.47 -19.51 -3.90
CA GLY A 244 -20.23 -20.04 -4.51
C GLY A 244 -19.34 -20.97 -3.67
N PHE A 245 -19.58 -21.17 -2.37
CA PHE A 245 -18.57 -21.84 -1.53
C PHE A 245 -18.53 -23.38 -1.70
N PHE A 246 -19.64 -24.03 -2.05
CA PHE A 246 -19.69 -25.50 -2.16
C PHE A 246 -19.40 -26.08 -3.56
N GLN A 247 -19.21 -25.26 -4.59
CA GLN A 247 -19.01 -25.78 -5.97
C GLN A 247 -17.55 -26.13 -6.31
N HIS A 248 -16.60 -25.96 -5.38
CA HIS A 248 -15.17 -26.23 -5.61
C HIS A 248 -14.56 -27.34 -4.75
N LEU A 249 -15.36 -28.01 -3.90
CA LEU A 249 -14.97 -29.33 -3.39
C LEU A 249 -15.21 -30.35 -4.50
N ARG A 250 -14.30 -30.44 -5.48
CA ARG A 250 -14.15 -31.70 -6.21
C ARG A 250 -13.75 -32.75 -5.16
N PRO A 251 -14.52 -33.82 -4.95
CA PRO A 251 -14.03 -34.90 -4.12
C PRO A 251 -12.70 -35.39 -4.72
N PRO A 252 -11.69 -35.70 -3.89
CA PRO A 252 -10.47 -36.32 -4.40
C PRO A 252 -10.87 -37.63 -5.08
N PHE A 253 -10.39 -37.78 -6.31
CA PHE A 253 -10.49 -38.96 -7.16
C PHE A 253 -10.74 -40.27 -6.39
N PHE A 254 -11.97 -40.75 -6.41
CA PHE A 254 -12.28 -42.18 -6.35
C PHE A 254 -13.26 -42.46 -7.48
N GLY A 255 -12.79 -43.23 -8.47
CA GLY A 255 -13.57 -43.54 -9.65
C GLY A 255 -14.79 -44.38 -9.31
N MET A 256 -15.94 -44.00 -9.85
CA MET A 256 -16.98 -44.91 -10.30
C MET A 256 -18.03 -44.15 -11.12
N ALA A 257 -18.72 -44.90 -11.97
CA ALA A 257 -19.47 -44.48 -13.14
C ALA A 257 -20.76 -43.69 -12.84
N SER A 258 -21.14 -42.88 -13.84
CA SER A 258 -22.49 -42.36 -14.14
C SER A 258 -23.26 -41.66 -13.01
N LEU A 259 -23.23 -40.32 -13.02
CA LEU A 259 -24.10 -39.44 -12.23
C LEU A 259 -25.04 -38.60 -13.13
N THR A 260 -25.43 -39.11 -14.30
CA THR A 260 -26.38 -38.41 -15.18
C THR A 260 -27.84 -38.54 -14.77
N ASP A 261 -28.17 -39.40 -13.78
CA ASP A 261 -29.57 -39.70 -13.45
C ASP A 261 -30.13 -38.97 -12.20
N TYR A 262 -29.35 -38.10 -11.54
CA TYR A 262 -29.78 -37.45 -10.29
C TYR A 262 -30.00 -35.93 -10.35
N PHE A 263 -29.67 -35.28 -11.47
CA PHE A 263 -29.97 -33.86 -11.67
C PHE A 263 -30.74 -33.69 -12.97
N GLY A 264 -32.07 -33.69 -12.84
CA GLY A 264 -32.97 -33.30 -13.92
C GLY A 264 -32.64 -31.92 -14.47
N ASP A 265 -32.93 -31.73 -15.75
CA ASP A 265 -32.76 -30.52 -16.56
C ASP A 265 -32.79 -29.21 -15.76
N LEU A 266 -31.61 -28.72 -15.41
CA LEU A 266 -31.36 -27.32 -15.11
C LEU A 266 -30.31 -26.84 -16.09
N SER A 267 -30.74 -26.55 -17.32
CA SER A 267 -30.03 -25.65 -18.22
C SER A 267 -30.06 -24.23 -17.66
N VAL A 268 -29.47 -24.05 -16.47
CA VAL A 268 -29.13 -22.75 -15.93
C VAL A 268 -27.70 -22.50 -16.38
N THR A 269 -27.53 -21.71 -17.44
CA THR A 269 -26.24 -21.11 -17.75
C THR A 269 -25.92 -20.13 -16.63
N TRP A 270 -25.20 -20.61 -15.61
CA TRP A 270 -24.79 -19.79 -14.46
C TRP A 270 -23.82 -18.69 -14.91
N PRO A 271 -24.02 -17.41 -14.53
CA PRO A 271 -23.03 -16.37 -14.79
C PRO A 271 -21.72 -16.68 -14.04
N PRO A 272 -20.56 -16.26 -14.54
CA PRO A 272 -19.29 -16.57 -13.92
C PRO A 272 -19.16 -15.86 -12.56
N ARG A 273 -19.11 -16.65 -11.48
CA ARG A 273 -18.41 -16.35 -10.21
C ARG A 273 -18.69 -14.97 -9.56
N THR A 274 -19.93 -14.66 -9.20
CA THR A 274 -20.20 -13.54 -8.28
C THR A 274 -20.13 -14.03 -6.83
N ASN A 275 -18.95 -13.94 -6.22
CA ASN A 275 -18.73 -14.19 -4.78
C ASN A 275 -18.54 -12.85 -4.06
N TRP A 276 -18.71 -12.80 -2.73
CA TRP A 276 -18.44 -11.60 -1.90
C TRP A 276 -17.06 -10.98 -2.18
N ALA A 277 -16.06 -11.81 -2.53
CA ALA A 277 -14.72 -11.39 -2.89
C ALA A 277 -14.60 -10.64 -4.24
N CYS A 278 -15.67 -10.62 -5.03
CA CYS A 278 -15.72 -9.97 -6.36
C CYS A 278 -16.54 -8.67 -6.35
N VAL A 279 -17.08 -8.27 -5.18
CA VAL A 279 -17.81 -7.00 -5.05
C VAL A 279 -16.79 -5.87 -4.92
N ASP A 280 -16.94 -4.83 -5.74
CA ASP A 280 -16.17 -3.60 -5.66
C ASP A 280 -17.10 -2.40 -5.75
N VAL A 281 -17.17 -1.64 -4.67
CA VAL A 281 -17.96 -0.42 -4.51
C VAL A 281 -16.96 0.73 -4.39
N PRO A 282 -16.82 1.56 -5.44
CA PRO A 282 -16.01 2.77 -5.37
C PRO A 282 -16.55 3.70 -4.28
N VAL A 283 -15.66 4.16 -3.39
CA VAL A 283 -15.97 5.20 -2.41
C VAL A 283 -15.03 6.37 -2.63
N VAL A 284 -15.59 7.56 -2.76
CA VAL A 284 -14.87 8.81 -3.03
C VAL A 284 -15.19 9.86 -1.95
N GLY A 285 -14.43 10.96 -1.92
CA GLY A 285 -14.61 12.03 -0.93
C GLY A 285 -13.60 12.02 0.21
N GLY A 286 -14.05 11.99 1.45
CA GLY A 286 -13.23 12.01 2.68
C GLY A 286 -13.30 10.71 3.49
N ASP A 287 -12.99 10.81 4.79
CA ASP A 287 -12.99 9.74 5.80
C ASP A 287 -14.06 9.95 6.89
N VAL A 288 -14.71 11.13 6.92
CA VAL A 288 -15.62 11.53 8.01
C VAL A 288 -17.03 11.89 7.51
N GLY A 289 -18.03 11.21 8.07
CA GLY A 289 -19.46 11.56 7.92
C GLY A 289 -19.88 11.76 6.46
N ASP A 290 -20.58 12.86 6.19
CA ASP A 290 -21.14 13.19 4.86
C ASP A 290 -20.10 13.34 3.75
N THR A 291 -18.81 13.42 4.09
CA THR A 291 -17.73 13.44 3.08
C THR A 291 -17.52 12.07 2.43
N ILE A 292 -17.99 10.97 3.03
CA ILE A 292 -17.86 9.61 2.50
C ILE A 292 -18.99 9.37 1.48
N VAL A 293 -18.62 9.23 0.20
CA VAL A 293 -19.59 9.10 -0.90
C VAL A 293 -19.39 7.77 -1.64
N PRO A 294 -20.23 6.74 -1.39
CA PRO A 294 -20.23 5.52 -2.19
C PRO A 294 -20.86 5.77 -3.57
N LEU A 295 -20.17 5.35 -4.64
CA LEU A 295 -20.66 5.43 -6.02
C LEU A 295 -21.39 4.14 -6.39
N LEU A 296 -22.68 4.10 -6.12
CA LEU A 296 -23.54 2.95 -6.39
C LEU A 296 -23.76 2.72 -7.88
N SER A 297 -23.69 3.80 -8.67
CA SER A 297 -23.73 3.73 -10.14
C SER A 297 -22.56 2.96 -10.76
N LYS A 298 -21.49 2.71 -9.99
CA LYS A 298 -20.24 2.09 -10.47
C LYS A 298 -19.86 0.79 -9.76
N VAL A 299 -20.82 0.18 -9.06
CA VAL A 299 -20.60 -1.09 -8.36
C VAL A 299 -20.30 -2.21 -9.34
N TYR A 300 -19.25 -2.95 -9.07
CA TYR A 300 -18.91 -4.18 -9.76
C TYR A 300 -19.28 -5.40 -8.90
N PRO A 301 -19.81 -6.50 -9.48
CA PRO A 301 -20.10 -6.75 -10.90
C PRO A 301 -21.19 -5.85 -11.48
N ALA A 302 -20.86 -5.14 -12.55
CA ALA A 302 -21.83 -4.36 -13.31
C ALA A 302 -22.63 -5.33 -14.18
N GLY A 303 -23.92 -5.51 -13.89
CA GLY A 303 -24.83 -6.06 -14.89
C GLY A 303 -24.59 -7.51 -15.34
N SER A 304 -24.07 -8.42 -14.51
CA SER A 304 -24.05 -9.84 -14.91
C SER A 304 -25.45 -10.46 -14.81
N VAL A 305 -26.19 -10.38 -15.92
CA VAL A 305 -27.53 -10.93 -16.25
C VAL A 305 -28.70 -10.44 -15.37
N GLU A 306 -28.46 -10.12 -14.11
CA GLU A 306 -29.32 -9.34 -13.19
C GLU A 306 -28.41 -8.43 -12.35
N GLY A 307 -27.94 -7.31 -12.91
CA GLY A 307 -27.02 -6.39 -12.21
C GLY A 307 -27.51 -5.99 -10.81
N ILE A 308 -26.58 -5.68 -9.90
CA ILE A 308 -26.93 -5.21 -8.55
C ILE A 308 -27.64 -3.85 -8.69
N GLN A 309 -28.96 -3.86 -8.61
CA GLN A 309 -29.78 -2.65 -8.53
C GLN A 309 -29.96 -2.28 -7.06
N PHE A 310 -29.96 -0.98 -6.78
CA PHE A 310 -30.21 -0.44 -5.45
C PHE A 310 -31.54 0.30 -5.44
N THR A 311 -32.37 0.04 -4.43
CA THR A 311 -33.49 0.92 -4.12
C THR A 311 -32.99 2.18 -3.41
N GLU A 312 -33.77 3.25 -3.42
CA GLU A 312 -33.43 4.49 -2.68
C GLU A 312 -33.22 4.20 -1.19
N GLU A 313 -34.05 3.34 -0.59
CA GLU A 313 -33.94 2.92 0.81
C GLU A 313 -32.62 2.17 1.07
N GLU A 314 -32.22 1.24 0.19
CA GLU A 314 -30.95 0.51 0.32
C GLU A 314 -29.75 1.46 0.20
N ALA A 315 -29.81 2.43 -0.72
CA ALA A 315 -28.76 3.42 -0.90
C ALA A 315 -28.62 4.32 0.34
N LEU A 316 -29.74 4.76 0.92
CA LEU A 316 -29.77 5.56 2.15
C LEU A 316 -29.25 4.77 3.35
N LEU A 317 -29.67 3.51 3.51
CA LEU A 317 -29.19 2.65 4.60
C LEU A 317 -27.68 2.41 4.49
N LEU A 318 -27.16 2.15 3.29
CA LEU A 318 -25.73 1.98 3.07
C LEU A 318 -24.97 3.25 3.44
N ARG A 319 -25.42 4.42 2.96
CA ARG A 319 -24.79 5.71 3.30
C ARG A 319 -24.81 5.93 4.81
N ALA A 320 -25.96 5.77 5.47
CA ALA A 320 -26.07 5.93 6.91
C ALA A 320 -25.15 4.99 7.71
N GLN A 321 -24.96 3.73 7.25
CA GLN A 321 -24.06 2.78 7.90
C GLN A 321 -22.57 3.10 7.69
N LEU A 322 -22.21 3.64 6.52
CA LEU A 322 -20.84 4.08 6.23
C LEU A 322 -20.49 5.38 6.96
N GLN A 323 -21.45 6.30 7.05
CA GLN A 323 -21.28 7.64 7.62
C GLN A 323 -21.54 7.68 9.14
N GLY A 324 -22.16 6.64 9.70
CA GLY A 324 -22.52 6.58 11.11
C GLY A 324 -21.31 6.54 12.04
N GLU A 325 -21.50 7.04 13.28
CA GLU A 325 -20.48 7.17 14.33
C GLU A 325 -19.95 5.82 14.90
N ASN A 326 -20.23 4.69 14.25
CA ASN A 326 -19.72 3.41 14.70
C ASN A 326 -18.19 3.41 14.60
N ARG A 327 -17.53 3.45 15.78
CA ARG A 327 -16.11 3.20 16.04
C ARG A 327 -15.48 2.44 14.87
N GLN A 328 -14.67 3.12 14.07
CA GLN A 328 -14.00 2.48 12.95
C GLN A 328 -13.26 1.24 13.47
N SER A 329 -13.48 0.10 12.82
CA SER A 329 -12.94 -1.17 13.28
C SER A 329 -11.42 -1.19 13.14
N VAL A 330 -10.70 -1.27 14.26
CA VAL A 330 -9.24 -1.32 14.32
C VAL A 330 -8.67 -2.38 13.35
N TYR A 331 -9.28 -3.56 13.33
CA TYR A 331 -8.85 -4.67 12.48
C TYR A 331 -9.12 -4.43 10.99
N ALA A 332 -10.28 -3.86 10.65
CA ALA A 332 -10.65 -3.63 9.28
C ALA A 332 -9.86 -2.48 8.65
N VAL A 333 -9.56 -1.43 9.43
CA VAL A 333 -8.67 -0.32 9.01
C VAL A 333 -7.25 -0.84 8.77
N ALA A 334 -6.71 -1.66 9.69
CA ALA A 334 -5.41 -2.29 9.49
C ALA A 334 -5.37 -3.21 8.25
N TYR A 335 -6.44 -3.98 8.02
CA TYR A 335 -6.57 -4.81 6.82
C TYR A 335 -6.62 -3.97 5.53
N ALA A 336 -7.35 -2.85 5.54
CA ALA A 336 -7.42 -1.93 4.41
C ALA A 336 -6.06 -1.31 4.08
N ALA A 337 -5.34 -0.85 5.10
CA ALA A 337 -4.00 -0.31 4.96
C ALA A 337 -3.03 -1.37 4.42
N ALA A 338 -3.07 -2.59 4.96
CA ALA A 338 -2.25 -3.70 4.47
C ALA A 338 -2.53 -4.02 3.00
N ARG A 339 -3.80 -4.01 2.58
CA ARG A 339 -4.20 -4.21 1.17
C ARG A 339 -3.62 -3.12 0.27
N PHE A 340 -3.72 -1.86 0.66
CA PHE A 340 -3.17 -0.74 -0.09
C PHE A 340 -1.64 -0.83 -0.20
N ILE A 341 -0.95 -1.16 0.89
CA ILE A 341 0.50 -1.35 0.91
C ILE A 341 0.91 -2.50 -0.01
N ASP A 342 0.18 -3.63 -0.03
CA ASP A 342 0.44 -4.72 -0.97
C ASP A 342 0.29 -4.26 -2.43
N THR A 343 -0.74 -3.47 -2.76
CA THR A 343 -0.90 -2.86 -4.08
C THR A 343 0.30 -1.99 -4.45
N CYS A 344 0.77 -1.13 -3.53
CA CYS A 344 1.96 -0.30 -3.74
C CYS A 344 3.24 -1.13 -3.90
N LEU A 345 3.45 -2.18 -3.09
CA LEU A 345 4.61 -3.07 -3.20
C LEU A 345 4.65 -3.77 -4.55
N ARG A 346 3.49 -4.23 -5.05
CA ARG A 346 3.36 -4.79 -6.42
C ARG A 346 3.69 -3.75 -7.49
N ALA A 347 3.26 -2.50 -7.31
CA ALA A 347 3.56 -1.41 -8.24
C ALA A 347 5.07 -1.10 -8.27
N LEU A 348 5.71 -0.99 -7.11
CA LEU A 348 7.15 -0.76 -6.96
C LEU A 348 7.99 -1.90 -7.55
N SER A 349 7.55 -3.15 -7.39
CA SER A 349 8.17 -4.33 -8.00
C SER A 349 8.01 -4.41 -9.53
N GLY A 350 7.23 -3.50 -10.13
CA GLY A 350 6.93 -3.49 -11.56
C GLY A 350 6.12 -4.73 -11.99
N TYR A 351 5.07 -5.06 -11.23
CA TYR A 351 4.26 -6.27 -11.42
C TYR A 351 3.88 -6.51 -12.90
N ILE A 352 4.19 -7.73 -13.37
CA ILE A 352 3.78 -8.27 -14.66
C ILE A 352 2.96 -9.52 -14.33
N PRO A 353 1.67 -9.61 -14.69
CA PRO A 353 0.85 -10.78 -14.35
C PRO A 353 1.40 -12.07 -14.97
N GLU A 354 1.45 -13.13 -14.16
CA GLU A 354 1.76 -14.49 -14.62
C GLU A 354 0.48 -15.11 -15.20
N SER A 355 0.50 -15.46 -16.49
CA SER A 355 -0.58 -16.07 -17.31
C SER A 355 -1.62 -15.08 -17.89
N PHE A 356 -1.99 -15.09 -19.18
CA PHE A 356 -1.57 -15.89 -20.33
C PHE A 356 -1.76 -14.96 -21.57
N GLU A 357 -0.72 -14.79 -22.38
CA GLU A 357 -0.79 -14.24 -23.76
C GLU A 357 -1.12 -12.76 -24.05
N ARG A 358 -1.15 -11.82 -23.08
CA ARG A 358 -1.09 -10.38 -23.46
C ARG A 358 -0.07 -9.59 -22.65
N LYS A 359 0.87 -9.03 -23.41
CA LYS A 359 1.98 -8.13 -23.06
C LYS A 359 1.55 -6.76 -22.52
N ALA A 360 0.37 -6.65 -21.91
CA ALA A 360 -0.12 -5.43 -21.28
C ALA A 360 -0.02 -5.61 -19.76
N MET A 361 0.80 -4.78 -19.12
CA MET A 361 0.83 -4.62 -17.67
C MET A 361 -0.60 -4.29 -17.21
N MET A 362 -1.19 -5.11 -16.33
CA MET A 362 -2.50 -4.74 -15.75
C MET A 362 -2.27 -3.55 -14.82
N PRO A 363 -2.99 -2.44 -15.01
CA PRO A 363 -2.89 -1.29 -14.13
C PRO A 363 -3.36 -1.68 -12.72
N LEU A 364 -2.58 -1.27 -11.72
CA LEU A 364 -2.89 -1.49 -10.30
C LEU A 364 -3.69 -0.30 -9.82
N TYR A 365 -4.96 -0.52 -9.50
CA TYR A 365 -5.87 0.52 -9.03
C TYR A 365 -6.13 0.39 -7.53
N ASP A 366 -6.24 1.53 -6.87
CA ASP A 366 -6.80 1.62 -5.52
C ASP A 366 -7.43 3.00 -5.30
N TYR A 367 -8.02 3.22 -4.14
CA TYR A 367 -8.57 4.51 -3.73
C TYR A 367 -7.77 5.09 -2.56
N ALA A 368 -7.41 6.37 -2.67
CA ALA A 368 -6.72 7.09 -1.60
C ALA A 368 -7.06 8.58 -1.65
N PHE A 369 -7.00 9.23 -0.49
CA PHE A 369 -7.12 10.67 -0.35
C PHE A 369 -5.81 11.35 -0.79
N VAL A 370 -5.86 12.04 -1.92
CA VAL A 370 -4.67 12.60 -2.58
C VAL A 370 -4.91 14.03 -3.06
N ALA A 371 -3.84 14.76 -3.34
CA ALA A 371 -3.93 16.06 -4.01
C ALA A 371 -4.37 15.87 -5.47
N VAL A 372 -5.57 16.33 -5.81
CA VAL A 372 -6.17 16.20 -7.15
C VAL A 372 -5.59 17.23 -8.12
N ASN A 373 -5.38 18.45 -7.65
CA ASN A 373 -4.74 19.51 -8.42
C ASN A 373 -3.49 20.03 -7.71
N PRO A 374 -2.34 19.35 -7.87
CA PRO A 374 -1.12 19.72 -7.16
C PRO A 374 -0.44 21.00 -7.68
N LEU A 375 -0.81 21.49 -8.86
CA LEU A 375 -0.17 22.64 -9.53
C LEU A 375 -1.04 23.91 -9.52
N GLY A 376 -2.22 23.87 -8.89
CA GLY A 376 -3.12 25.03 -8.78
C GLY A 376 -3.00 25.75 -7.44
N ASP A 377 -3.33 27.05 -7.42
CA ASP A 377 -3.28 27.93 -6.24
C ASP A 377 -4.17 27.46 -5.07
N SER A 378 -5.13 26.58 -5.34
CA SER A 378 -5.92 25.85 -4.34
C SER A 378 -5.76 24.34 -4.56
N SER A 379 -4.78 23.72 -3.90
CA SER A 379 -4.64 22.26 -3.93
C SER A 379 -5.90 21.59 -3.34
N GLU A 380 -6.80 21.12 -4.19
CA GLU A 380 -7.97 20.34 -3.78
C GLU A 380 -7.52 18.92 -3.44
N TYR A 381 -7.89 18.45 -2.24
CA TYR A 381 -7.68 17.07 -1.82
C TYR A 381 -8.99 16.30 -1.89
N PHE A 382 -8.93 15.07 -2.39
CA PHE A 382 -10.11 14.22 -2.51
C PHE A 382 -9.70 12.75 -2.62
N THR A 383 -10.55 11.84 -2.10
CA THR A 383 -10.39 10.40 -2.34
C THR A 383 -10.85 10.08 -3.76
N CYS A 384 -9.92 9.60 -4.57
CA CYS A 384 -10.14 9.28 -5.97
C CYS A 384 -9.56 7.91 -6.29
N LYS A 385 -10.04 7.31 -7.39
CA LYS A 385 -9.38 6.16 -7.99
C LYS A 385 -8.04 6.59 -8.56
N ILE A 386 -6.99 5.90 -8.14
CA ILE A 386 -5.61 6.14 -8.58
C ILE A 386 -5.04 4.88 -9.23
N GLU A 387 -4.19 5.08 -10.22
CA GLU A 387 -3.33 4.04 -10.78
C GLU A 387 -1.92 4.19 -10.20
N LEU A 388 -1.41 3.09 -9.64
CA LEU A 388 -0.13 3.02 -8.98
C LEU A 388 0.93 2.45 -9.93
N GLY A 389 2.08 3.12 -9.97
CA GLY A 389 3.27 2.69 -10.68
C GLY A 389 4.53 2.75 -9.79
N VAL A 390 5.69 2.55 -10.41
CA VAL A 390 6.99 2.52 -9.71
C VAL A 390 7.38 3.85 -9.04
N ALA A 391 6.79 4.97 -9.46
CA ALA A 391 7.05 6.30 -8.91
C ALA A 391 5.92 6.80 -7.98
N GLY A 392 4.98 5.93 -7.60
CA GLY A 392 3.77 6.30 -6.88
C GLY A 392 2.56 6.47 -7.81
N ILE A 393 1.79 7.55 -7.66
CA ILE A 393 0.61 7.84 -8.50
C ILE A 393 1.05 8.09 -9.94
N GLN A 394 0.57 7.24 -10.85
CA GLN A 394 0.76 7.38 -12.29
C GLN A 394 -0.40 8.12 -12.95
N HIS A 395 -1.64 7.88 -12.50
CA HIS A 395 -2.83 8.53 -13.03
C HIS A 395 -3.91 8.67 -11.95
N ILE A 396 -4.66 9.77 -11.98
CA ILE A 396 -5.83 10.02 -11.11
C ILE A 396 -7.08 10.07 -12.00
N TYR A 397 -8.05 9.21 -11.75
CA TYR A 397 -9.25 9.08 -12.58
C TYR A 397 -10.35 10.04 -12.12
N LEU A 398 -10.26 11.31 -12.55
CA LEU A 398 -11.30 12.32 -12.25
C LEU A 398 -12.61 12.11 -13.00
N SER A 399 -12.58 11.31 -14.08
CA SER A 399 -13.79 10.81 -14.73
C SER A 399 -14.68 10.05 -13.75
N ASP A 400 -14.11 9.56 -12.64
CA ASP A 400 -14.92 8.89 -11.64
C ASP A 400 -15.86 9.80 -10.87
N LEU A 401 -15.52 11.09 -10.78
CA LEU A 401 -16.26 12.13 -10.10
C LEU A 401 -17.40 12.72 -10.95
N THR A 402 -17.36 12.55 -12.26
CA THR A 402 -18.44 12.93 -13.17
C THR A 402 -19.37 11.73 -13.36
N THR A 403 -20.14 11.39 -12.32
CA THR A 403 -21.10 10.28 -12.37
C THR A 403 -22.37 10.68 -13.11
N GLN A 404 -23.16 9.68 -13.52
CA GLN A 404 -24.43 9.90 -14.23
C GLN A 404 -25.64 10.09 -13.29
N SER A 405 -25.52 9.73 -12.01
CA SER A 405 -26.61 9.91 -11.04
C SER A 405 -26.62 11.32 -10.46
N GLN A 406 -27.76 12.00 -10.53
CA GLN A 406 -27.94 13.35 -9.98
C GLN A 406 -27.67 13.39 -8.47
N GLU A 407 -28.08 12.37 -7.73
CA GLU A 407 -27.87 12.29 -6.28
C GLU A 407 -26.40 12.19 -5.90
N GLU A 408 -25.63 11.35 -6.62
CA GLU A 408 -24.20 11.20 -6.39
C GLU A 408 -23.46 12.50 -6.70
N MET A 409 -23.86 13.21 -7.76
CA MET A 409 -23.29 14.52 -8.08
C MET A 409 -23.55 15.55 -6.99
N VAL A 410 -24.75 15.58 -6.42
CA VAL A 410 -25.09 16.44 -5.28
C VAL A 410 -24.27 16.06 -4.04
N ALA A 411 -24.15 14.76 -3.74
CA ALA A 411 -23.35 14.27 -2.61
C ALA A 411 -21.86 14.60 -2.77
N ILE A 412 -21.29 14.43 -3.99
CA ILE A 412 -19.90 14.81 -4.29
C ILE A 412 -19.70 16.32 -4.09
N ALA A 413 -20.64 17.16 -4.56
CA ALA A 413 -20.56 18.60 -4.37
C ALA A 413 -20.61 19.00 -2.88
N ALA A 414 -21.51 18.38 -2.11
CA ALA A 414 -21.60 18.58 -0.66
C ALA A 414 -20.31 18.14 0.06
N ALA A 415 -19.77 16.96 -0.30
CA ALA A 415 -18.51 16.46 0.25
C ALA A 415 -17.34 17.40 -0.05
N LYS A 416 -17.23 17.91 -1.28
CA LYS A 416 -16.21 18.90 -1.65
C LYS A 416 -16.31 20.17 -0.82
N GLU A 417 -17.52 20.66 -0.56
CA GLU A 417 -17.72 21.85 0.28
C GLU A 417 -17.32 21.58 1.73
N ALA A 418 -17.75 20.45 2.30
CA ALA A 418 -17.44 20.05 3.66
C ALA A 418 -15.93 19.83 3.89
N LEU A 419 -15.20 19.37 2.88
CA LEU A 419 -13.75 19.14 2.93
C LEU A 419 -12.91 20.44 2.99
N LYS A 420 -13.45 21.59 2.58
CA LYS A 420 -12.68 22.86 2.55
C LYS A 420 -12.18 23.26 3.94
N ALA A 421 -13.04 23.17 4.95
CA ALA A 421 -12.71 23.55 6.32
C ALA A 421 -11.57 22.71 6.94
N PRO A 422 -11.63 21.35 6.95
CA PRO A 422 -10.54 20.54 7.49
C PRO A 422 -9.24 20.66 6.67
N ILE A 423 -9.33 20.80 5.34
CA ILE A 423 -8.14 21.04 4.52
C ILE A 423 -7.46 22.35 4.92
N GLN A 424 -8.22 23.43 5.05
CA GLN A 424 -7.68 24.73 5.46
C GLN A 424 -7.11 24.68 6.87
N ARG A 425 -7.78 24.00 7.81
CA ARG A 425 -7.27 23.77 9.18
C ARG A 425 -5.89 23.11 9.17
N GLY A 426 -5.69 22.09 8.33
CA GLY A 426 -4.38 21.43 8.17
C GLY A 426 -3.31 22.36 7.62
N LYS A 427 -3.64 23.18 6.62
CA LYS A 427 -2.72 24.16 6.02
C LYS A 427 -2.34 25.26 6.99
N ASP A 428 -3.32 25.86 7.67
CA ASP A 428 -3.10 26.92 8.65
C ASP A 428 -2.24 26.44 9.83
N PHE A 429 -2.43 25.18 10.24
CA PHE A 429 -1.58 24.57 11.26
C PHE A 429 -0.12 24.46 10.81
N ALA A 430 0.13 23.99 9.59
CA ALA A 430 1.49 23.90 9.05
C ALA A 430 2.18 25.27 8.93
N ILE A 431 1.43 26.30 8.54
CA ILE A 431 1.93 27.68 8.43
C ILE A 431 2.24 28.28 9.81
N SER A 432 1.37 28.03 10.80
CA SER A 432 1.57 28.52 12.17
C SER A 432 2.67 27.78 12.94
N HIS A 433 3.00 26.55 12.55
CA HIS A 433 4.01 25.71 13.19
C HIS A 433 5.10 25.27 12.20
N PRO A 434 5.88 26.20 11.62
CA PRO A 434 6.88 25.87 10.60
C PRO A 434 7.97 24.95 11.15
N MET A 435 8.47 24.06 10.28
CA MET A 435 9.46 22.99 10.54
C MET A 435 10.69 23.38 11.33
#